data_AF-W7XH18-F1
#
_entry.id   AF-W7XH18-F1
#
_cell.length_a   1.000
_cell.length_b   1.000
_cell.length_c   1.000
_cell.angle_alpha   90.00
_cell.angle_beta   90.00
_cell.angle_gamma   90.00
#
_symmetry.space_group_name_H-M   'P 1'
#
loop_
_entity.id
_entity.type
_entity.pdbx_description
1 polymer ?
#
loop_
_entity_poly.entity_id
_entity_poly.type
_entity_poly.pdbx_seq_one_letter_code
_entity_poly.pdbx_strand_id
1 'polypeptide(L)'
;MQYIQIYIKFFRFELLIIFITSFQSKNLKQDKNKSIQRMLIKSYKQFKQTELSSYDKIMVHLRGNSIEQKASQQIAQKLLGCLNLQALELNLSNNKLGAQSISFISLSLVSCDQLVSLSLDLSQNQIGLFGITNLVENLSKCKNLSILKIDISQNKVLSQSFIALGNGLRNCNKISNLQLIIEYNKGEIIRLKQKITKMIRLVQKIIKN
;
A
#
# COMPACT_ATOMS: atom_id res chain seq x y z
N MET A 1 4.46 22.48 11.28
CA MET A 1 3.01 22.26 11.08
C MET A 1 2.55 23.06 9.88
N GLN A 2 2.43 22.46 8.70
CA GLN A 2 1.62 23.01 7.60
C GLN A 2 1.06 21.84 6.79
N TYR A 3 -0.23 21.58 6.97
CA TYR A 3 -1.06 20.82 6.03
C TYR A 3 -1.67 21.83 5.08
N ILE A 4 -1.44 21.69 3.78
CA ILE A 4 -2.29 22.29 2.75
C ILE A 4 -2.58 21.19 1.73
N GLN A 5 -3.85 20.85 1.62
CA GLN A 5 -4.37 20.01 0.56
C GLN A 5 -5.25 20.90 -0.31
N ILE A 6 -4.94 21.02 -1.61
CA ILE A 6 -5.80 20.61 -2.73
C ILE A 6 -5.22 21.12 -4.08
N TYR A 7 -4.84 20.13 -4.90
CA TYR A 7 -4.89 19.99 -6.36
C TYR A 7 -4.36 21.09 -7.33
N ILE A 8 -3.21 20.74 -7.92
CA ILE A 8 -2.74 20.92 -9.31
C ILE A 8 -2.47 22.36 -9.80
N LYS A 9 -1.20 22.79 -9.70
CA LYS A 9 -0.50 23.49 -10.80
C LYS A 9 1.03 23.45 -10.66
N PHE A 10 1.66 23.39 -11.81
CA PHE A 10 3.09 23.31 -12.15
C PHE A 10 4.10 24.11 -11.27
N PHE A 11 5.31 23.52 -11.17
CA PHE A 11 6.63 24.06 -10.79
C PHE A 11 7.04 24.08 -9.30
N ARG A 12 8.13 23.34 -9.06
CA ARG A 12 9.06 23.30 -7.90
C ARG A 12 8.51 22.72 -6.57
N PHE A 13 9.16 21.61 -6.22
CA PHE A 13 9.08 20.81 -4.99
C PHE A 13 7.78 20.01 -4.78
N GLU A 14 8.01 18.73 -4.45
CA GLU A 14 7.04 17.71 -4.02
C GLU A 14 5.89 17.37 -4.97
N LEU A 15 6.06 16.39 -5.87
CA LEU A 15 4.94 15.65 -6.48
C LEU A 15 5.45 14.35 -7.14
N LEU A 16 5.56 13.28 -6.34
CA LEU A 16 5.67 11.88 -6.82
C LEU A 16 4.29 11.26 -7.12
N ILE A 17 3.23 12.07 -7.18
CA ILE A 17 1.83 11.59 -7.04
C ILE A 17 1.11 11.32 -8.38
N ILE A 18 1.68 11.56 -9.56
CA ILE A 18 0.91 11.41 -10.83
C ILE A 18 1.32 10.21 -11.71
N PHE A 19 2.27 9.35 -11.31
CA PHE A 19 2.96 8.55 -12.33
C PHE A 19 2.57 7.09 -12.59
N ILE A 20 1.67 6.47 -11.81
CA ILE A 20 1.27 5.09 -12.13
C ILE A 20 -0.20 5.02 -12.57
N THR A 21 -0.92 6.16 -12.66
CA THR A 21 -2.35 6.13 -12.99
C THR A 21 -2.77 6.11 -14.46
N SER A 22 -1.82 6.12 -15.38
CA SER A 22 -2.11 5.71 -16.74
C SER A 22 -0.78 5.37 -17.38
N PHE A 23 -0.49 4.09 -17.62
CA PHE A 23 -0.13 3.67 -18.98
C PHE A 23 0.23 2.17 -19.09
N GLN A 24 -0.75 1.34 -19.44
CA GLN A 24 -0.46 0.21 -20.32
C GLN A 24 0.05 0.79 -21.64
N SER A 25 1.26 0.45 -22.08
CA SER A 25 1.84 0.84 -23.38
C SER A 25 0.90 0.64 -24.58
N LYS A 26 -0.19 -0.13 -24.45
CA LYS A 26 -1.22 -0.35 -25.46
C LYS A 26 -2.20 0.84 -25.65
N ASN A 27 -2.47 1.67 -24.65
CA ASN A 27 -3.43 2.80 -24.79
C ASN A 27 -2.80 4.10 -25.32
N LEU A 28 -1.47 4.12 -25.53
CA LEU A 28 -0.66 5.34 -25.73
C LEU A 28 -0.78 5.78 -27.19
N LYS A 29 -1.24 4.84 -28.02
CA LYS A 29 -1.63 5.00 -29.41
C LYS A 29 -3.11 5.36 -29.58
N GLN A 30 -3.94 5.25 -28.53
CA GLN A 30 -5.39 5.51 -28.60
C GLN A 30 -5.79 6.89 -28.07
N ASP A 31 -4.98 7.52 -27.22
CA ASP A 31 -5.21 8.90 -26.79
C ASP A 31 -4.80 9.88 -27.89
N LYS A 32 -5.76 10.57 -28.51
CA LYS A 32 -5.51 11.49 -29.64
C LYS A 32 -4.79 12.77 -29.19
N ASN A 33 -4.71 13.05 -27.90
CA ASN A 33 -4.10 14.28 -27.38
C ASN A 33 -2.58 14.15 -27.20
N LYS A 34 -1.83 14.51 -28.25
CA LYS A 34 -0.35 14.50 -28.28
C LYS A 34 0.30 15.27 -27.11
N SER A 35 -0.36 16.27 -26.53
CA SER A 35 0.17 17.03 -25.39
C SER A 35 0.20 16.19 -24.11
N ILE A 36 -0.89 15.49 -23.83
CA ILE A 36 -1.02 14.57 -22.68
C ILE A 36 0.02 13.45 -22.79
N GLN A 37 0.15 12.84 -23.98
CA GLN A 37 1.14 11.79 -24.23
C GLN A 37 2.59 12.24 -23.96
N ARG A 38 2.96 13.45 -24.39
CA ARG A 38 4.31 14.01 -24.14
C ARG A 38 4.55 14.30 -22.66
N MET A 39 3.54 14.87 -21.98
CA MET A 39 3.59 15.13 -20.55
C MET A 39 3.81 13.83 -19.76
N LEU A 40 3.06 12.77 -20.10
CA LEU A 40 3.21 11.45 -19.51
C LEU A 40 4.62 10.88 -19.75
N ILE A 41 5.12 10.89 -20.98
CA ILE A 41 6.48 10.37 -21.25
C ILE A 41 7.56 11.12 -20.44
N LYS A 42 7.43 12.45 -20.33
CA LYS A 42 8.37 13.28 -19.57
C LYS A 42 8.36 12.92 -18.09
N SER A 43 7.18 12.81 -17.50
CA SER A 43 7.04 12.50 -16.08
C SER A 43 7.43 11.04 -15.76
N TYR A 44 7.30 10.09 -16.70
CA TYR A 44 7.86 8.73 -16.57
C TYR A 44 9.38 8.73 -16.48
N LYS A 45 10.03 9.48 -17.38
CA LYS A 45 11.48 9.62 -17.40
C LYS A 45 11.98 10.26 -16.10
N GLN A 46 11.29 11.29 -15.63
CA GLN A 46 11.61 11.96 -14.39
C GLN A 46 11.46 11.03 -13.18
N PHE A 47 10.38 10.25 -13.09
CA PHE A 47 10.20 9.27 -12.02
C PHE A 47 11.32 8.22 -11.99
N LYS A 48 11.73 7.71 -13.17
CA LYS A 48 12.85 6.77 -13.25
C LYS A 48 14.15 7.34 -12.68
N GLN A 49 14.39 8.63 -12.91
CA GLN A 49 15.58 9.35 -12.47
C GLN A 49 15.47 9.89 -11.03
N THR A 50 14.27 9.91 -10.44
CA THR A 50 14.08 10.44 -9.09
C THR A 50 14.65 9.46 -8.08
N GLU A 51 15.57 9.96 -7.25
CA GLU A 51 16.08 9.28 -6.09
C GLU A 51 15.12 9.51 -4.92
N LEU A 52 14.60 8.43 -4.34
CA LEU A 52 13.64 8.51 -3.24
C LEU A 52 14.33 8.46 -1.86
N SER A 53 15.65 8.24 -1.84
CA SER A 53 16.46 8.07 -0.64
C SER A 53 16.44 9.28 0.28
N SER A 54 16.24 10.48 -0.24
CA SER A 54 16.23 11.73 0.53
C SER A 54 14.89 12.08 1.17
N TYR A 55 13.80 11.40 0.81
CA TYR A 55 12.46 11.74 1.30
C TYR A 55 12.12 10.95 2.57
N ASP A 56 11.69 11.67 3.59
CA ASP A 56 11.18 11.10 4.84
C ASP A 56 9.68 10.80 4.77
N LYS A 57 8.97 11.39 3.80
CA LYS A 57 7.54 11.17 3.58
C LYS A 57 7.24 10.97 2.11
N ILE A 58 6.55 9.89 1.80
CA ILE A 58 6.14 9.56 0.44
C ILE A 58 4.64 9.27 0.46
N MET A 59 3.91 9.91 -0.45
CA MET A 59 2.51 9.61 -0.72
C MET A 59 2.38 9.23 -2.19
N VAL A 60 1.76 8.10 -2.46
CA VAL A 60 1.66 7.50 -3.80
C VAL A 60 0.24 6.98 -3.99
N HIS A 61 -0.51 7.63 -4.89
CA HIS A 61 -1.92 7.32 -5.15
C HIS A 61 -2.11 6.71 -6.53
N LEU A 62 -2.32 5.39 -6.55
CA LEU A 62 -2.36 4.59 -7.76
C LEU A 62 -3.59 3.70 -7.81
N ARG A 63 -4.74 4.23 -7.37
CA ARG A 63 -6.02 3.57 -7.51
C ARG A 63 -6.43 3.38 -8.97
N GLY A 64 -6.91 2.19 -9.36
CA GLY A 64 -7.63 2.02 -10.64
C GLY A 64 -6.76 1.81 -11.88
N ASN A 65 -5.52 1.32 -11.75
CA ASN A 65 -4.51 1.47 -12.81
C ASN A 65 -4.05 0.20 -13.47
N SER A 66 -4.78 -0.89 -13.22
CA SER A 66 -4.40 -2.21 -13.72
C SER A 66 -2.95 -2.55 -13.37
N ILE A 67 -2.49 -2.16 -12.18
CA ILE A 67 -1.17 -2.56 -11.66
C ILE A 67 -1.20 -4.06 -11.49
N GLU A 68 -0.34 -4.71 -12.23
CA GLU A 68 -0.09 -6.15 -12.20
C GLU A 68 1.27 -6.42 -11.55
N GLN A 69 1.64 -7.70 -11.46
CA GLN A 69 2.84 -8.15 -10.77
C GLN A 69 4.12 -7.39 -11.14
N LYS A 70 4.40 -7.21 -12.45
CA LYS A 70 5.62 -6.54 -12.91
C LYS A 70 5.69 -5.08 -12.46
N ALA A 71 4.57 -4.37 -12.47
CA ALA A 71 4.52 -2.99 -12.00
C ALA A 71 4.69 -2.92 -10.46
N SER A 72 4.06 -3.83 -9.72
CA SER A 72 4.27 -3.91 -8.26
C SER A 72 5.72 -4.22 -7.86
N GLN A 73 6.43 -5.04 -8.65
CA GLN A 73 7.85 -5.30 -8.45
C GLN A 73 8.70 -4.03 -8.63
N GLN A 74 8.36 -3.19 -9.62
CA GLN A 74 9.07 -1.92 -9.83
C GLN A 74 8.81 -0.92 -8.69
N ILE A 75 7.58 -0.87 -8.18
CA ILE A 75 7.25 -0.07 -6.98
C ILE A 75 8.10 -0.55 -5.80
N ALA A 76 8.14 -1.86 -5.55
CA ALA A 76 8.95 -2.45 -4.49
C ALA A 76 10.44 -2.13 -4.64
N GLN A 77 11.00 -2.25 -5.85
CA GLN A 77 12.39 -1.90 -6.13
C GLN A 77 12.72 -0.44 -5.82
N LYS A 78 11.78 0.47 -6.08
CA LYS A 78 11.95 1.90 -5.73
C LYS A 78 11.87 2.13 -4.23
N LEU A 79 10.99 1.42 -3.52
CA LEU A 79 10.88 1.50 -2.06
C LEU A 79 12.13 0.99 -1.33
N LEU A 80 12.85 0.00 -1.87
CA LEU A 80 14.10 -0.49 -1.27
C LEU A 80 15.15 0.61 -1.05
N GLY A 81 15.16 1.66 -1.89
CA GLY A 81 16.10 2.78 -1.77
C GLY A 81 15.66 3.88 -0.81
N CYS A 82 14.48 3.78 -0.19
CA CYS A 82 13.89 4.84 0.62
C CYS A 82 14.34 4.74 2.09
N LEU A 83 15.66 4.82 2.33
CA LEU A 83 16.25 4.54 3.66
C LEU A 83 15.87 5.56 4.75
N ASN A 84 15.53 6.79 4.36
CA ASN A 84 15.09 7.84 5.29
C ASN A 84 13.58 7.88 5.50
N LEU A 85 12.82 6.97 4.88
CA LEU A 85 11.36 7.01 4.86
C LEU A 85 10.77 6.76 6.25
N GLN A 86 10.08 7.76 6.78
CA GLN A 86 9.37 7.74 8.05
C GLN A 86 7.86 7.58 7.88
N ALA A 87 7.28 8.11 6.81
CA ALA A 87 5.85 7.96 6.53
C ALA A 87 5.59 7.58 5.07
N LEU A 88 4.83 6.50 4.88
CA LEU A 88 4.38 6.06 3.57
C LEU A 88 2.86 6.00 3.51
N GLU A 89 2.28 6.72 2.55
CA GLU A 89 0.94 6.45 2.06
C GLU A 89 1.01 5.83 0.68
N LEU A 90 0.49 4.61 0.55
CA LEU A 90 0.47 3.86 -0.69
C LEU A 90 -0.94 3.38 -0.98
N ASN A 91 -1.63 4.09 -1.87
CA ASN A 91 -2.94 3.67 -2.37
C ASN A 91 -2.77 2.86 -3.65
N LEU A 92 -3.06 1.56 -3.56
CA LEU A 92 -3.05 0.60 -4.66
C LEU A 92 -4.42 -0.04 -4.87
N SER A 93 -5.49 0.64 -4.43
CA SER A 93 -6.85 0.10 -4.54
C SER A 93 -7.29 -0.09 -6.00
N ASN A 94 -8.23 -0.99 -6.25
CA ASN A 94 -8.81 -1.23 -7.57
C ASN A 94 -7.73 -1.56 -8.63
N ASN A 95 -6.90 -2.56 -8.38
CA ASN A 95 -5.85 -3.03 -9.28
C ASN A 95 -5.92 -4.55 -9.46
N LYS A 96 -4.87 -5.16 -10.04
CA LYS A 96 -4.79 -6.61 -10.26
C LYS A 96 -3.69 -7.24 -9.42
N LEU A 97 -3.54 -6.78 -8.18
CA LEU A 97 -2.53 -7.30 -7.28
C LEU A 97 -2.93 -8.69 -6.78
N GLY A 98 -2.06 -9.66 -7.03
CA GLY A 98 -2.13 -11.00 -6.44
C GLY A 98 -1.19 -11.14 -5.25
N ALA A 99 -1.09 -12.35 -4.69
CA ALA A 99 -0.25 -12.59 -3.52
C ALA A 99 1.23 -12.23 -3.75
N GLN A 100 1.79 -12.55 -4.92
CA GLN A 100 3.18 -12.25 -5.24
C GLN A 100 3.47 -10.73 -5.32
N SER A 101 2.52 -9.95 -5.83
CA SER A 101 2.61 -8.48 -5.80
C SER A 101 2.75 -7.95 -4.37
N ILE A 102 1.94 -8.47 -3.46
CA ILE A 102 1.97 -8.11 -2.04
C ILE A 102 3.27 -8.56 -1.39
N SER A 103 3.80 -9.74 -1.73
CA SER A 103 5.11 -10.17 -1.25
C SER A 103 6.21 -9.18 -1.64
N PHE A 104 6.25 -8.72 -2.89
CA PHE A 104 7.25 -7.71 -3.31
C PHE A 104 7.11 -6.40 -2.53
N ILE A 105 5.90 -5.85 -2.46
CA ILE A 105 5.66 -4.56 -1.78
C ILE A 105 6.00 -4.69 -0.29
N SER A 106 5.42 -5.68 0.39
CA SER A 106 5.62 -5.88 1.83
C SER A 106 7.08 -6.15 2.20
N LEU A 107 7.82 -6.91 1.39
CA LEU A 107 9.25 -7.14 1.63
C LEU A 107 10.07 -5.85 1.49
N SER A 108 9.74 -4.98 0.54
CA SER A 108 10.45 -3.70 0.39
C SER A 108 10.25 -2.75 1.58
N LEU A 109 9.12 -2.85 2.28
CA LEU A 109 8.86 -2.06 3.49
C LEU A 109 9.75 -2.46 4.66
N VAL A 110 10.25 -3.70 4.69
CA VAL A 110 11.20 -4.16 5.72
C VAL A 110 12.52 -3.39 5.66
N SER A 111 12.92 -2.94 4.47
CA SER A 111 14.15 -2.15 4.27
C SER A 111 14.00 -0.68 4.67
N CYS A 112 12.78 -0.21 4.93
CA CYS A 112 12.53 1.16 5.39
C CYS A 112 12.69 1.20 6.92
N ASP A 113 13.92 1.12 7.43
CA ASP A 113 14.20 0.99 8.87
C ASP A 113 13.65 2.16 9.70
N GLN A 114 13.49 3.34 9.10
CA GLN A 114 12.95 4.53 9.76
C GLN A 114 11.42 4.64 9.69
N LEU A 115 10.71 3.66 9.10
CA LEU A 115 9.28 3.76 8.85
C LEU A 115 8.48 3.70 10.15
N VAL A 116 7.85 4.84 10.49
CA VAL A 116 7.03 5.03 11.68
C VAL A 116 5.53 4.94 11.35
N SER A 117 5.14 5.41 10.17
CA SER A 117 3.73 5.50 9.74
C SER A 117 3.52 4.87 8.37
N LEU A 118 2.60 3.91 8.30
CA LEU A 118 2.19 3.27 7.06
C LEU A 118 0.68 3.35 6.88
N SER A 119 0.24 3.93 5.76
CA SER A 119 -1.12 3.82 5.25
C SER A 119 -1.09 3.06 3.94
N LEU A 120 -1.68 1.87 3.91
CA LEU A 120 -1.64 0.95 2.78
C LEU A 120 -3.06 0.55 2.39
N ASP A 121 -3.55 1.10 1.26
CA ASP A 121 -4.85 0.77 0.71
C ASP A 121 -4.69 -0.24 -0.43
N LEU A 122 -5.07 -1.49 -0.14
CA LEU A 122 -5.03 -2.64 -1.05
C LEU A 122 -6.44 -3.09 -1.43
N SER A 123 -7.48 -2.29 -1.17
CA SER A 123 -8.86 -2.67 -1.43
C SER A 123 -9.10 -2.98 -2.91
N GLN A 124 -10.12 -3.78 -3.24
CA GLN A 124 -10.49 -4.09 -4.64
C GLN A 124 -9.31 -4.67 -5.45
N ASN A 125 -8.69 -5.74 -4.92
CA ASN A 125 -7.61 -6.46 -5.60
C ASN A 125 -7.90 -7.97 -5.59
N GLN A 126 -6.92 -8.80 -5.94
CA GLN A 126 -7.06 -10.26 -6.03
C GLN A 126 -6.19 -10.96 -4.96
N ILE A 127 -6.05 -10.34 -3.79
CA ILE A 127 -5.19 -10.82 -2.72
C ILE A 127 -5.90 -11.95 -1.98
N GLY A 128 -5.26 -13.12 -1.94
CA GLY A 128 -5.72 -14.28 -1.16
C GLY A 128 -4.99 -14.43 0.17
N LEU A 129 -5.26 -15.53 0.87
CA LEU A 129 -4.62 -15.90 2.15
C LEU A 129 -3.10 -15.72 2.14
N PHE A 130 -2.40 -16.29 1.15
CA PHE A 130 -0.94 -16.22 1.06
C PHE A 130 -0.42 -14.77 0.97
N GLY A 131 -1.15 -13.89 0.29
CA GLY A 131 -0.78 -12.48 0.21
C GLY A 131 -0.93 -11.77 1.55
N ILE A 132 -2.01 -12.04 2.28
CA ILE A 132 -2.22 -11.49 3.63
C ILE A 132 -1.20 -12.00 4.63
N THR A 133 -0.91 -13.30 4.62
CA THR A 133 0.12 -13.90 5.51
C THR A 133 1.48 -13.24 5.29
N ASN A 134 1.94 -13.16 4.04
CA ASN A 134 3.22 -12.49 3.72
C ASN A 134 3.23 -11.01 4.13
N LEU A 135 2.11 -10.31 3.89
CA LEU A 135 2.00 -8.90 4.28
C LEU A 135 2.27 -8.73 5.76
N VAL A 136 1.58 -9.48 6.62
CA VAL A 136 1.67 -9.29 8.07
C VAL A 136 2.95 -9.85 8.67
N GLU A 137 3.50 -10.92 8.09
CA GLU A 137 4.82 -11.41 8.47
C GLU A 137 5.91 -10.36 8.20
N ASN A 138 5.88 -9.69 7.05
CA ASN A 138 6.86 -8.67 6.74
C ASN A 138 6.62 -7.37 7.52
N LEU A 139 5.37 -6.95 7.73
CA LEU A 139 5.07 -5.80 8.58
C LEU A 139 5.53 -6.00 10.03
N SER A 140 5.50 -7.23 10.54
CA SER A 140 6.03 -7.54 11.88
C SER A 140 7.54 -7.33 12.02
N LYS A 141 8.26 -7.24 10.89
CA LYS A 141 9.70 -6.95 10.85
C LYS A 141 10.01 -5.45 10.80
N CYS A 142 9.01 -4.59 10.55
CA CYS A 142 9.18 -3.14 10.55
C CYS A 142 9.31 -2.62 12.01
N LYS A 143 10.55 -2.55 12.51
CA LYS A 143 10.85 -2.37 13.94
C LYS A 143 10.35 -1.06 14.56
N ASN A 144 10.15 -0.02 13.75
CA ASN A 144 9.76 1.31 14.22
C ASN A 144 8.30 1.67 13.88
N LEU A 145 7.57 0.76 13.23
CA LEU A 145 6.22 1.02 12.76
C LEU A 145 5.26 1.15 13.95
N SER A 146 4.75 2.36 14.17
CA SER A 146 3.87 2.70 15.28
C SER A 146 2.44 3.04 14.85
N ILE A 147 2.28 3.54 13.62
CA ILE A 147 0.98 3.89 13.04
C ILE A 147 0.77 3.01 11.82
N LEU A 148 -0.25 2.16 11.88
CA LEU A 148 -0.62 1.27 10.78
C LEU A 148 -2.08 1.44 10.40
N LYS A 149 -2.31 1.85 9.15
CA LYS A 149 -3.61 1.80 8.50
C LYS A 149 -3.53 0.84 7.32
N ILE A 150 -4.37 -0.18 7.32
CA ILE A 150 -4.49 -1.14 6.21
C ILE A 150 -5.94 -1.26 5.80
N ASP A 151 -6.19 -1.17 4.49
CA ASP A 151 -7.43 -1.58 3.87
C ASP A 151 -7.19 -2.78 2.95
N ILE A 152 -7.83 -3.91 3.24
CA ILE A 152 -7.81 -5.12 2.41
C ILE A 152 -9.23 -5.54 2.00
N SER A 153 -10.21 -4.65 2.09
CA SER A 153 -11.59 -4.89 1.67
C SER A 153 -11.68 -5.31 0.19
N GLN A 154 -12.75 -6.02 -0.17
CA GLN A 154 -13.02 -6.41 -1.56
C GLN A 154 -11.84 -7.16 -2.22
N ASN A 155 -11.23 -8.08 -1.48
CA ASN A 155 -10.20 -9.00 -1.96
C ASN A 155 -10.69 -10.46 -1.89
N LYS A 156 -9.86 -11.41 -2.32
CA LYS A 156 -10.12 -12.87 -2.20
C LYS A 156 -9.78 -13.38 -0.79
N VAL A 157 -10.16 -12.62 0.24
CA VAL A 157 -9.89 -12.93 1.65
C VAL A 157 -10.94 -13.90 2.20
N LEU A 158 -10.47 -14.94 2.88
CA LEU A 158 -11.30 -15.95 3.53
C LEU A 158 -11.16 -15.85 5.05
N SER A 159 -12.02 -16.54 5.79
CA SER A 159 -11.94 -16.67 7.26
C SER A 159 -10.52 -16.89 7.81
N GLN A 160 -9.73 -17.75 7.17
CA GLN A 160 -8.33 -18.04 7.55
C GLN A 160 -7.38 -16.84 7.37
N SER A 161 -7.63 -15.98 6.37
CA SER A 161 -6.82 -14.77 6.12
C SER A 161 -6.84 -13.83 7.31
N PHE A 162 -7.96 -13.79 8.02
CA PHE A 162 -8.10 -12.94 9.18
C PHE A 162 -7.40 -13.51 10.41
N ILE A 163 -7.39 -14.83 10.58
CA ILE A 163 -6.59 -15.47 11.65
C ILE A 163 -5.11 -15.16 11.42
N ALA A 164 -4.63 -15.29 10.19
CA ALA A 164 -3.26 -14.90 9.82
C ALA A 164 -3.01 -13.42 10.13
N LEU A 165 -3.93 -12.52 9.75
CA LEU A 165 -3.84 -11.09 10.04
C LEU A 165 -3.71 -10.81 11.54
N GLY A 166 -4.58 -11.41 12.37
CA GLY A 166 -4.54 -11.24 13.81
C GLY A 166 -3.26 -11.77 14.45
N ASN A 167 -2.77 -12.93 14.00
CA ASN A 167 -1.52 -13.51 14.51
C ASN A 167 -0.30 -12.67 14.12
N GLY A 168 -0.20 -12.24 12.87
CA GLY A 168 0.92 -11.41 12.41
C GLY A 168 0.95 -10.04 13.09
N LEU A 169 -0.20 -9.39 13.27
CA LEU A 169 -0.27 -8.09 13.93
C LEU A 169 0.07 -8.14 15.42
N ARG A 170 -0.12 -9.28 16.11
CA ARG A 170 0.37 -9.46 17.49
C ARG A 170 1.88 -9.35 17.59
N ASN A 171 2.61 -9.67 16.52
CA ASN A 171 4.07 -9.58 16.49
C ASN A 171 4.56 -8.16 16.19
N CYS A 172 3.67 -7.24 15.82
CA CYS A 172 4.00 -5.84 15.56
C CYS A 172 3.99 -5.03 16.88
N ASN A 173 5.00 -5.25 17.73
CA ASN A 173 5.03 -4.77 19.12
C ASN A 173 5.13 -3.25 19.33
N LYS A 174 5.47 -2.46 18.30
CA LYS A 174 5.56 -0.99 18.37
C LYS A 174 4.32 -0.27 17.87
N ILE A 175 3.38 -0.98 17.23
CA ILE A 175 2.13 -0.37 16.77
C ILE A 175 1.38 0.11 18.00
N SER A 176 1.03 1.40 18.02
CA SER A 176 0.18 2.04 19.05
C SER A 176 -1.14 2.54 18.46
N ASN A 177 -1.16 2.80 17.15
CA ASN A 177 -2.35 3.16 16.39
C ASN A 177 -2.58 2.18 15.24
N LEU A 178 -3.68 1.43 15.32
CA LEU A 178 -4.07 0.44 14.32
C LEU A 178 -5.46 0.72 13.77
N GLN A 179 -5.53 1.02 12.48
CA GLN A 179 -6.77 1.06 11.71
C GLN A 179 -6.79 -0.08 10.69
N LEU A 180 -7.76 -0.98 10.82
CA LEU A 180 -8.00 -2.07 9.88
C LEU A 180 -9.36 -1.88 9.22
N ILE A 181 -9.35 -1.77 7.89
CA ILE A 181 -10.56 -1.76 7.07
C ILE A 181 -10.61 -3.10 6.33
N ILE A 182 -11.70 -3.81 6.59
CA ILE A 182 -11.96 -5.14 6.04
C ILE A 182 -13.44 -5.19 5.65
N GLU A 183 -13.74 -5.85 4.54
CA GLU A 183 -15.11 -6.08 4.12
C GLU A 183 -15.36 -7.59 4.03
N TYR A 184 -16.55 -7.99 4.47
CA TYR A 184 -17.03 -9.36 4.34
C TYR A 184 -17.78 -9.52 3.03
N ASN A 185 -17.44 -10.55 2.26
CA ASN A 185 -18.37 -11.04 1.25
C ASN A 185 -19.65 -11.53 1.95
N LYS A 186 -20.80 -11.03 1.51
CA LYS A 186 -22.13 -11.25 2.11
C LYS A 186 -22.51 -12.72 2.35
N GLY A 187 -21.82 -13.68 1.70
CA GLY A 187 -22.02 -15.12 1.87
C GLY A 187 -21.32 -15.75 3.09
N GLU A 188 -20.29 -15.11 3.68
CA GLU A 188 -19.61 -15.63 4.87
C GLU A 188 -20.22 -15.04 6.16
N ILE A 189 -21.28 -15.72 6.61
CA ILE A 189 -21.94 -15.78 7.94
C ILE A 189 -21.48 -14.79 9.03
N ILE A 190 -22.47 -14.11 9.63
CA ILE A 190 -22.44 -13.22 10.82
C ILE A 190 -21.49 -13.67 11.96
N ARG A 191 -21.34 -14.99 12.19
CA ARG A 191 -20.42 -15.58 13.19
C ARG A 191 -18.96 -15.25 12.92
N LEU A 192 -18.55 -15.25 11.65
CA LEU A 192 -17.18 -14.90 11.26
C LEU A 192 -16.91 -13.41 11.55
N LYS A 193 -17.87 -12.52 11.21
CA LYS A 193 -17.81 -11.09 11.56
C LYS A 193 -17.56 -10.88 13.06
N GLN A 194 -18.30 -11.57 13.94
CA GLN A 194 -18.09 -11.47 15.39
C GLN A 194 -16.70 -11.93 15.84
N LYS A 195 -16.21 -13.08 15.33
CA LYS A 195 -14.86 -13.59 15.64
C LYS A 195 -13.78 -12.60 15.24
N ILE A 196 -13.92 -11.96 14.08
CA ILE A 196 -12.97 -10.97 13.60
C ILE A 196 -13.04 -9.69 14.41
N THR A 197 -14.23 -9.15 14.67
CA THR A 197 -14.35 -7.95 15.50
C THR A 197 -13.72 -8.19 16.87
N LYS A 198 -13.91 -9.37 17.46
CA LYS A 198 -13.24 -9.77 18.70
C LYS A 198 -11.72 -9.83 18.54
N MET A 199 -11.22 -10.43 17.46
CA MET A 199 -9.79 -10.51 17.17
C MET A 199 -9.15 -9.12 17.00
N ILE A 200 -9.76 -8.23 16.22
CA ILE A 200 -9.28 -6.85 16.04
C ILE A 200 -9.24 -6.13 17.39
N ARG A 201 -10.29 -6.24 18.20
CA ARG A 201 -10.31 -5.68 19.56
C ARG A 201 -9.21 -6.26 20.44
N LEU A 202 -8.94 -7.56 20.36
CA LEU A 202 -7.87 -8.20 21.12
C LEU A 202 -6.49 -7.70 20.68
N VAL A 203 -6.25 -7.61 19.36
CA VAL A 203 -5.00 -7.05 18.81
C VAL A 203 -4.82 -5.62 19.29
N GLN A 204 -5.86 -4.78 19.20
CA GLN A 204 -5.82 -3.39 19.69
C GLN A 204 -5.61 -3.30 21.21
N LYS A 205 -6.16 -4.23 22.00
CA LYS A 205 -5.94 -4.28 23.45
C LYS A 205 -4.49 -4.66 23.78
N ILE A 206 -3.94 -5.66 23.09
CA ILE A 206 -2.54 -6.08 23.25
C ILE A 206 -1.59 -4.94 22.89
N ILE A 207 -1.89 -4.21 21.81
CA ILE A 207 -1.13 -3.04 21.36
C ILE A 207 -1.14 -1.87 22.37
N LYS A 208 -2.20 -1.73 23.17
CA LYS A 208 -2.35 -0.63 24.14
C LYS A 208 -1.73 -0.91 25.52
N ASN A 209 -1.37 -2.16 25.80
CA ASN A 209 -0.80 -2.60 27.08
C ASN A 209 0.72 -2.69 26.99
#